data_AF-A0A7K2AJH8-F1
#
_entry.id   AF-A0A7K2AJH8-F1
#
_cell.length_a   1.000
_cell.length_b   1.000
_cell.length_c   1.000
_cell.angle_alpha   90.00
_cell.angle_beta   90.00
_cell.angle_gamma   90.00
#
_symmetry.space_group_name_H-M   'P 1'
#
loop_
_entity.id
_entity.type
_entity.pdbx_description
1 polymer ?
#
loop_
_entity_poly.entity_id
_entity_poly.type
_entity_poly.pdbx_seq_one_letter_code
_entity_poly.pdbx_strand_id
1 'polypeptide(L)'
;MGSRRVSRQVFAVNDRLKHLEQEEARVSAELDYHRHLADDAVRDAAVIGSSMHQDEAERALADVDRFERALDEIDYRRQVLVAKRDRLLDRMSSFEDYF
;
A
#
# COMPACT_ATOMS: atom_id res chain seq x y z
N MET A 1 -30.83 16.74 -8.41
CA MET A 1 -30.28 15.42 -8.83
C MET A 1 -28.76 15.26 -8.59
N GLY A 2 -27.96 16.34 -8.51
CA GLY A 2 -26.49 16.25 -8.33
C GLY A 2 -26.01 15.59 -7.03
N SER A 3 -26.61 15.94 -5.89
CA SER A 3 -26.18 15.44 -4.55
C SER A 3 -26.20 13.90 -4.43
N ARG A 4 -27.25 13.22 -4.92
CA ARG A 4 -27.32 11.74 -4.94
C ARG A 4 -26.25 11.06 -5.79
N ARG A 5 -25.68 11.75 -6.79
CA ARG A 5 -24.59 11.20 -7.61
C ARG A 5 -23.25 11.35 -6.88
N VAL A 6 -23.01 12.51 -6.27
CA VAL A 6 -21.77 12.79 -5.54
C VAL A 6 -21.67 11.90 -4.30
N SER A 7 -22.75 11.74 -3.54
CA SER A 7 -22.80 10.82 -2.39
C SER A 7 -22.43 9.37 -2.78
N ARG A 8 -22.99 8.84 -3.87
CA ARG A 8 -22.60 7.50 -4.38
C ARG A 8 -21.12 7.42 -4.75
N GLN A 9 -20.55 8.49 -5.29
CA GLN A 9 -19.12 8.52 -5.62
C GLN A 9 -18.26 8.54 -4.35
N VAL A 10 -18.66 9.27 -3.31
CA VAL A 10 -17.96 9.27 -2.01
C VAL A 10 -17.96 7.87 -1.40
N PHE A 11 -19.11 7.19 -1.37
CA PHE A 11 -19.17 5.81 -0.87
C PHE A 11 -18.24 4.87 -1.65
N ALA A 12 -18.28 4.92 -2.99
CA ALA A 12 -17.40 4.11 -3.82
C ALA A 12 -15.90 4.40 -3.61
N VAL A 13 -15.53 5.65 -3.28
CA VAL A 13 -14.14 6.01 -2.93
C VAL A 13 -13.77 5.46 -1.56
N ASN A 14 -14.65 5.55 -0.57
CA ASN A 14 -14.41 5.00 0.77
C ASN A 14 -14.25 3.48 0.74
N ASP A 15 -15.06 2.77 -0.06
CA ASP A 15 -14.92 1.31 -0.23
C ASP A 15 -13.55 0.95 -0.80
N ARG A 16 -13.07 1.72 -1.80
CA ARG A 16 -11.73 1.53 -2.37
C ARG A 16 -10.62 1.83 -1.37
N LEU A 17 -10.77 2.87 -0.55
CA LEU A 17 -9.81 3.19 0.51
C LEU A 17 -9.72 2.05 1.53
N LYS A 18 -10.86 1.48 1.93
CA LYS A 18 -10.91 0.32 2.81
C LYS A 18 -10.25 -0.91 2.19
N HIS A 19 -10.42 -1.12 0.88
CA HIS A 19 -9.71 -2.20 0.18
C HIS A 19 -8.19 -1.98 0.17
N LEU A 20 -7.71 -0.75 -0.07
CA LEU A 20 -6.28 -0.43 0.00
C LEU A 20 -5.71 -0.62 1.41
N GLU A 21 -6.45 -0.28 2.46
CA GLU A 21 -6.04 -0.53 3.86
C GLU A 21 -5.86 -2.03 4.14
N GLN A 22 -6.75 -2.87 3.62
CA GLN A 22 -6.62 -4.32 3.73
C GLN A 22 -5.46 -4.88 2.90
N GLU A 23 -5.22 -4.30 1.71
CA GLU A 23 -4.09 -4.64 0.85
C GLU A 23 -2.76 -4.31 1.55
N GLU A 24 -2.63 -3.08 2.07
CA GLU A 24 -1.45 -2.65 2.84
C GLU A 24 -1.19 -3.57 4.03
N ALA A 25 -2.22 -3.89 4.84
CA ALA A 25 -2.05 -4.75 6.00
C ALA A 25 -1.51 -6.15 5.63
N ARG A 26 -1.91 -6.70 4.49
CA ARG A 26 -1.41 -7.99 4.00
C ARG A 26 0.04 -7.87 3.50
N VAL A 27 0.31 -6.87 2.67
CA VAL A 27 1.65 -6.62 2.11
C VAL A 27 2.66 -6.32 3.21
N SER A 28 2.27 -5.54 4.23
CA SER A 28 3.13 -5.25 5.39
C SER A 28 3.45 -6.52 6.18
N ALA A 29 2.48 -7.40 6.39
CA ALA A 29 2.72 -8.67 7.09
C ALA A 29 3.65 -9.60 6.29
N GLU A 30 3.50 -9.64 4.97
CA GLU A 30 4.42 -10.38 4.09
C GLU A 30 5.82 -9.77 4.10
N LEU A 31 5.94 -8.44 4.06
CA LEU A 31 7.23 -7.75 4.14
C LEU A 31 8.00 -8.10 5.42
N ASP A 32 7.32 -8.11 6.57
CA ASP A 32 7.96 -8.45 7.84
C ASP A 32 8.49 -9.90 7.82
N TYR A 33 7.74 -10.83 7.22
CA TYR A 33 8.21 -12.19 7.00
C TYR A 33 9.45 -12.25 6.09
N HIS A 34 9.43 -11.51 4.97
CA HIS A 34 10.55 -11.48 4.03
C HIS A 34 11.80 -10.80 4.62
N ARG A 35 11.65 -9.81 5.49
CA ARG A 35 12.77 -9.21 6.23
C ARG A 35 13.47 -10.23 7.12
N HIS A 36 12.71 -11.07 7.82
CA HIS A 36 13.29 -12.16 8.61
C HIS A 36 14.05 -13.17 7.75
N LEU A 37 13.50 -13.56 6.59
CA LEU A 37 14.20 -14.45 5.66
C LEU A 37 15.49 -13.82 5.12
N ALA A 38 15.46 -12.52 4.78
CA ALA A 38 16.62 -11.82 4.29
C ALA A 38 17.72 -11.71 5.36
N ASP A 39 17.35 -11.42 6.61
CA ASP A 39 18.29 -11.37 7.74
C ASP A 39 18.99 -12.72 7.97
N ASP A 40 18.24 -13.83 7.91
CA ASP A 40 18.80 -15.16 8.05
C ASP A 40 19.69 -15.55 6.86
N ALA A 41 19.26 -15.27 5.63
CA ALA A 41 20.06 -15.54 4.43
C ALA A 41 21.38 -14.74 4.42
N VAL A 42 21.34 -13.47 4.83
CA VAL A 42 22.56 -12.63 4.97
C VAL A 42 23.48 -13.19 6.04
N ARG A 43 22.95 -13.68 7.16
CA ARG A 43 23.74 -14.32 8.22
C ARG A 43 24.42 -15.59 7.71
N ASP A 44 23.68 -16.45 7.01
CA ASP A 44 24.22 -17.71 6.47
C ASP A 44 25.31 -17.44 5.41
N ALA A 45 25.09 -16.45 4.55
CA ALA A 45 26.10 -16.00 3.59
C ALA A 45 27.38 -15.52 4.28
N ALA A 46 27.27 -14.81 5.40
CA ALA A 46 28.42 -14.32 6.16
C ALA A 46 29.17 -15.44 6.90
N VAL A 47 28.48 -16.48 7.37
CA VAL A 47 29.08 -17.60 8.12
C VAL A 47 29.70 -18.64 7.19
N ILE A 48 28.97 -19.05 6.15
CA ILE A 48 29.38 -20.14 5.25
C ILE A 48 30.28 -19.61 4.14
N GLY A 49 30.03 -18.41 3.65
CA GLY A 49 30.87 -17.74 2.65
C GLY A 49 30.86 -18.37 1.26
N SER A 50 29.88 -19.21 0.94
CA SER A 50 29.73 -19.80 -0.40
C SER A 50 28.98 -18.83 -1.33
N SER A 51 29.30 -18.88 -2.64
CA SER A 51 28.60 -18.05 -3.65
C SER A 51 27.10 -18.33 -3.69
N MET A 52 26.68 -19.57 -3.41
CA MET A 52 25.27 -19.96 -3.38
C MET A 52 24.50 -19.19 -2.29
N HIS A 53 25.07 -19.03 -1.10
CA HIS A 53 24.40 -18.28 -0.02
C HIS A 53 24.43 -16.77 -0.26
N GLN A 54 25.45 -16.25 -0.96
CA GLN A 54 25.46 -14.86 -1.41
C GLN A 54 24.32 -14.59 -2.39
N ASP A 55 24.13 -15.45 -3.39
CA ASP A 55 23.02 -15.36 -4.34
C ASP A 55 21.64 -15.44 -3.64
N GLU A 56 21.52 -16.30 -2.62
CA GLU A 56 20.29 -16.44 -1.83
C GLU A 56 19.99 -15.17 -1.02
N ALA A 57 21.00 -14.59 -0.36
CA ALA A 57 20.89 -13.33 0.36
C ALA A 57 20.48 -12.17 -0.58
N GLU A 58 21.10 -12.08 -1.76
CA GLU A 58 20.75 -11.06 -2.76
C GLU A 58 19.29 -11.19 -3.22
N ARG A 59 18.81 -12.41 -3.47
CA ARG A 59 17.40 -12.65 -3.84
C ARG A 59 16.44 -12.28 -2.73
N ALA A 60 16.75 -12.67 -1.50
CA ALA A 60 15.90 -12.34 -0.35
C ALA A 60 15.80 -10.82 -0.13
N LEU A 61 16.91 -10.09 -0.28
CA LEU A 61 16.92 -8.62 -0.23
C LEU A 61 16.12 -7.99 -1.37
N ALA A 62 16.19 -8.57 -2.58
CA ALA A 62 15.40 -8.09 -3.72
C ALA A 62 13.89 -8.28 -3.50
N ASP A 63 13.47 -9.36 -2.84
CA ASP A 63 12.08 -9.54 -2.45
C ASP A 63 11.63 -8.46 -1.45
N VAL A 64 12.46 -8.14 -0.43
CA VAL A 64 12.19 -7.05 0.52
C VAL A 64 11.98 -5.71 -0.21
N ASP A 65 12.90 -5.31 -1.10
CA ASP A 65 12.77 -4.07 -1.89
C ASP A 65 11.50 -4.06 -2.76
N ARG A 66 11.11 -5.22 -3.32
CA ARG A 66 9.87 -5.35 -4.08
C ARG A 66 8.63 -5.08 -3.22
N PHE A 67 8.59 -5.61 -2.00
CA PHE A 67 7.47 -5.40 -1.07
C PHE A 67 7.42 -3.96 -0.55
N GLU A 68 8.57 -3.34 -0.27
CA GLU A 68 8.65 -1.93 0.11
C GLU A 68 8.08 -1.02 -0.98
N ARG A 69 8.46 -1.25 -2.25
CA ARG A 69 7.89 -0.52 -3.40
C ARG A 69 6.39 -0.74 -3.56
N ALA A 70 5.90 -1.95 -3.24
CA ALA A 70 4.47 -2.22 -3.29
C ALA A 70 3.70 -1.41 -2.24
N LEU A 71 4.26 -1.24 -1.03
CA LEU A 71 3.69 -0.37 0.00
C LEU A 71 3.68 1.10 -0.43
N ASP A 72 4.77 1.58 -1.02
CA ASP A 72 4.85 2.96 -1.53
C ASP A 72 3.77 3.24 -2.60
N GLU A 73 3.55 2.28 -3.51
CA GLU A 73 2.50 2.39 -4.54
C GLU A 73 1.10 2.37 -3.93
N ILE A 74 0.86 1.55 -2.90
CA ILE A 74 -0.42 1.53 -2.16
C ILE A 74 -0.66 2.87 -1.48
N ASP A 75 0.35 3.45 -0.84
CA ASP A 75 0.22 4.74 -0.18
C ASP A 75 -0.04 5.86 -1.19
N TYR A 76 0.66 5.87 -2.33
CA TYR A 76 0.38 6.81 -3.41
C TYR A 76 -1.08 6.69 -3.91
N ARG A 77 -1.56 5.48 -4.17
CA ARG A 77 -2.96 5.21 -4.58
C ARG A 77 -3.95 5.71 -3.53
N ARG A 78 -3.63 5.54 -2.24
CA ARG A 78 -4.44 6.03 -1.11
C ARG A 78 -4.52 7.56 -1.11
N GLN A 79 -3.38 8.25 -1.21
CA GLN A 79 -3.33 9.71 -1.22
C GLN A 79 -4.19 10.29 -2.36
N VAL A 80 -4.12 9.70 -3.55
CA VAL A 80 -4.95 10.09 -4.70
C VAL A 80 -6.44 9.92 -4.43
N LEU A 81 -6.85 8.82 -3.80
CA LEU A 81 -8.25 8.58 -3.45
C LEU A 81 -8.75 9.49 -2.34
N VAL A 82 -7.93 9.78 -1.33
CA VAL A 82 -8.24 10.75 -0.27
C VAL A 82 -8.48 12.13 -0.88
N ALA A 83 -7.56 12.63 -1.70
CA ALA A 83 -7.72 13.91 -2.38
C ALA A 83 -8.99 13.96 -3.25
N LYS A 84 -9.33 12.84 -3.90
CA LYS A 84 -10.58 12.72 -4.67
C LYS A 84 -11.82 12.77 -3.78
N ARG A 85 -11.81 12.07 -2.64
CA ARG A 85 -12.91 12.09 -1.66
C ARG A 85 -13.13 13.50 -1.15
N ASP A 86 -12.08 14.19 -0.77
CA ASP A 86 -12.16 15.52 -0.17
C ASP A 86 -12.76 16.52 -1.18
N ARG A 87 -12.34 16.49 -2.45
CA ARG A 87 -12.99 17.28 -3.52
C ARG A 87 -14.48 16.98 -3.72
N LEU A 88 -14.89 15.72 -3.54
CA LEU A 88 -16.31 15.34 -3.65
C LEU A 88 -17.12 15.83 -2.46
N LEU A 89 -16.53 15.81 -1.26
CA LEU A 89 -17.13 16.35 -0.04
C LEU A 89 -17.27 17.87 -0.11
N ASP A 90 -16.24 18.59 -0.56
CA ASP A 90 -16.31 20.05 -0.79
C ASP A 90 -17.41 20.42 -1.78
N ARG A 91 -17.57 19.60 -2.82
CA ARG A 91 -18.65 19.77 -3.79
C ARG A 91 -20.02 19.53 -3.17
N MET A 92 -20.15 18.61 -2.21
CA MET A 92 -21.41 18.34 -1.52
C MET A 92 -21.79 19.46 -0.55
N SER A 93 -20.86 19.95 0.27
CA SER A 93 -21.11 21.08 1.18
C SER A 93 -21.55 22.32 0.39
N SER A 94 -20.87 22.59 -0.74
CA SER A 94 -21.26 23.66 -1.65
C SER A 94 -22.68 23.52 -2.24
N PHE A 95 -23.31 22.33 -2.22
CA PHE A 95 -24.70 22.15 -2.63
C PHE A 95 -25.69 22.36 -1.49
N GLU A 96 -25.28 22.10 -0.25
CA GLU A 96 -26.12 22.26 0.94
C GLU A 96 -26.28 23.74 1.31
N ASP A 97 -25.28 24.59 1.05
CA ASP A 97 -25.34 26.04 1.31
C ASP A 97 -26.30 26.83 0.41
N TYR A 98 -26.85 26.21 -0.65
CA TYR A 98 -27.73 26.87 -1.63
C TYR A 98 -29.23 26.52 -1.49
N PHE A 99 -29.61 25.68 -0.53
CA PHE A 99 -30.99 25.26 -0.27
C PHE A 99 -31.39 25.50 1.19
#